data_AF-A0A2E5DXS1-F1
#
_entry.id   AF-A0A2E5DXS1-F1
#
_cell.length_a   1.000
_cell.length_b   1.000
_cell.length_c   1.000
_cell.angle_alpha   90.00
_cell.angle_beta   90.00
_cell.angle_gamma   90.00
#
_symmetry.space_group_name_H-M   'P 1'
#
loop_
_entity.id
_entity.type
_entity.pdbx_description
1 polymer ?
#
loop_
_entity_poly.entity_id
_entity_poly.type
_entity_poly.pdbx_seq_one_letter_code
_entity_poly.pdbx_strand_id
1 'polypeptide(L)'
;MASVSMGAILAPGSSSLTPGTDAMTSPHAYGSVVHSQLDSFDIFNSSGVLLYQGQLESFVFQNALGELTFDLAIIGSEAGLNGVIGEVARSGFAGWVTDVDWRADALGMKSPDSASRSTGGDKLFWSGPWSGTAGIFSGESSRMMFASTDASAFQTNSGLARITLTTGEFIDIEVAAPVPAPGALALIGLAGCVGTRRRRRC
;
A
#
# COMPACT_ATOMS: atom_id res chain seq x y z
N MET A 1 1.36 -7.93 -31.21
CA MET A 1 0.35 -7.95 -30.14
C MET A 1 1.03 -7.45 -28.89
N ALA A 2 0.74 -6.24 -28.45
CA ALA A 2 1.27 -5.72 -27.19
C ALA A 2 0.52 -6.41 -26.05
N SER A 3 1.24 -7.11 -25.18
CA SER A 3 0.70 -7.63 -23.93
C SER A 3 0.38 -6.44 -23.04
N VAL A 4 -0.88 -6.24 -22.69
CA VAL A 4 -1.27 -5.29 -21.65
C VAL A 4 -0.75 -5.89 -20.34
N SER A 5 0.31 -5.31 -19.79
CA SER A 5 0.76 -5.63 -18.44
C SER A 5 -0.26 -5.03 -17.48
N MET A 6 -1.25 -5.82 -17.08
CA MET A 6 -1.98 -5.54 -15.84
C MET A 6 -0.97 -5.73 -14.71
N GLY A 7 -1.05 -4.94 -13.64
CA GLY A 7 -0.35 -5.29 -12.43
C GLY A 7 -0.78 -6.70 -11.97
N ALA A 8 -0.01 -7.27 -11.04
CA ALA A 8 -0.29 -8.62 -10.60
C ALA A 8 -1.38 -8.62 -9.53
N ILE A 9 -2.52 -9.28 -9.81
CA ILE A 9 -3.48 -9.65 -8.77
C ILE A 9 -2.76 -10.48 -7.72
N LEU A 10 -2.72 -9.97 -6.50
CA LEU A 10 -1.95 -10.55 -5.42
C LEU A 10 -2.87 -11.18 -4.37
N ALA A 11 -2.96 -12.50 -4.41
CA ALA A 11 -3.73 -13.29 -3.46
C ALA A 11 -3.06 -13.32 -2.07
N PRO A 12 -3.82 -13.54 -0.98
CA PRO A 12 -3.23 -13.74 0.34
C PRO A 12 -2.20 -14.88 0.36
N GLY A 13 -1.02 -14.62 0.91
CA GLY A 13 0.09 -15.58 1.00
C GLY A 13 0.91 -15.74 -0.29
N SER A 14 0.59 -15.03 -1.37
CA SER A 14 1.35 -15.10 -2.62
C SER A 14 2.35 -13.97 -2.77
N SER A 15 3.27 -14.14 -3.72
CA SER A 15 4.19 -13.13 -4.22
C SER A 15 4.11 -13.03 -5.74
N SER A 16 4.40 -11.85 -6.28
CA SER A 16 4.55 -11.62 -7.72
C SER A 16 5.74 -10.71 -7.99
N LEU A 17 6.30 -10.83 -9.19
CA LEU A 17 7.22 -9.82 -9.71
C LEU A 17 6.45 -8.52 -9.99
N THR A 18 7.16 -7.40 -9.88
CA THR A 18 6.64 -6.05 -10.18
C THR A 18 7.49 -5.43 -11.29
N PRO A 19 7.14 -5.65 -12.57
CA PRO A 19 7.93 -5.16 -13.70
C PRO A 19 7.80 -3.64 -13.92
N GLY A 20 6.84 -2.99 -13.26
CA GLY A 20 6.47 -1.60 -13.48
C GLY A 20 5.43 -1.45 -14.58
N THR A 21 4.56 -0.46 -14.40
CA THR A 21 3.47 -0.16 -15.33
C THR A 21 3.30 1.36 -15.50
N ASP A 22 2.60 1.79 -16.55
CA ASP A 22 2.28 3.18 -16.83
C ASP A 22 0.77 3.40 -17.06
N ALA A 23 0.38 4.65 -17.31
CA ALA A 23 -1.02 5.00 -17.57
C ALA A 23 -1.63 4.33 -18.81
N MET A 24 -0.81 3.88 -19.75
CA MET A 24 -1.26 3.21 -20.97
C MET A 24 -1.46 1.71 -20.74
N THR A 25 -0.59 1.07 -19.94
CA THR A 25 -0.65 -0.37 -19.67
C THR A 25 -1.56 -0.74 -18.50
N SER A 26 -1.74 0.13 -17.52
CA SER A 26 -2.63 -0.11 -16.37
C SER A 26 -3.50 1.11 -16.05
N PRO A 27 -4.40 1.53 -16.96
CA PRO A 27 -5.19 2.75 -16.78
C PRO A 27 -6.09 2.74 -15.54
N HIS A 28 -6.44 1.56 -14.99
CA HIS A 28 -7.26 1.44 -13.78
C HIS A 28 -6.54 1.93 -12.51
N ALA A 29 -5.19 1.90 -12.50
CA ALA A 29 -4.37 2.41 -11.42
C ALA A 29 -4.19 3.93 -11.46
N TYR A 30 -4.81 4.62 -12.44
CA TYR A 30 -4.70 6.07 -12.62
C TYR A 30 -6.05 6.74 -12.41
N GLY A 31 -6.03 7.99 -11.97
CA GLY A 31 -7.24 8.72 -11.63
C GLY A 31 -6.96 10.10 -11.06
N SER A 32 -7.97 10.71 -10.45
CA SER A 32 -7.79 11.95 -9.71
C SER A 32 -7.29 11.66 -8.30
N VAL A 33 -6.35 12.45 -7.80
CA VAL A 33 -5.95 12.43 -6.39
C VAL A 33 -7.13 12.89 -5.53
N VAL A 34 -7.60 12.03 -4.63
CA VAL A 34 -8.66 12.33 -3.66
C VAL A 34 -8.12 12.51 -2.24
N HIS A 35 -6.90 12.04 -1.98
CA HIS A 35 -6.17 12.28 -0.75
C HIS A 35 -4.66 12.28 -1.00
N SER A 36 -3.94 13.10 -0.25
CA SER A 36 -2.48 13.20 -0.27
C SER A 36 -1.99 13.44 1.16
N GLN A 37 -0.88 12.80 1.50
CA GLN A 37 -0.24 12.86 2.79
C GLN A 37 1.28 12.82 2.58
N LEU A 38 2.01 13.63 3.34
CA LEU A 38 3.46 13.68 3.31
C LEU A 38 3.99 13.76 4.75
N ASP A 39 4.68 12.71 5.19
CA ASP A 39 5.21 12.61 6.55
C ASP A 39 6.72 12.45 6.53
N SER A 40 7.41 13.25 7.35
CA SER A 40 8.84 13.03 7.63
C SER A 40 9.01 11.87 8.59
N PHE A 41 10.08 11.08 8.40
CA PHE A 41 10.40 9.97 9.29
C PHE A 41 11.91 9.84 9.51
N ASP A 42 12.25 9.33 10.69
CA ASP A 42 13.60 9.02 11.12
C ASP A 42 13.64 7.58 11.63
N ILE A 43 14.68 6.83 11.26
CA ILE A 43 14.94 5.49 11.76
C ILE A 43 16.25 5.50 12.53
N PHE A 44 16.19 5.10 13.79
CA PHE A 44 17.33 5.03 14.70
C PHE A 44 17.68 3.58 15.03
N ASN A 45 18.95 3.31 15.32
CA ASN A 45 19.33 2.04 15.95
C ASN A 45 19.01 2.04 17.46
N SER A 46 19.24 0.90 18.11
CA SER A 46 19.02 0.72 19.55
C SER A 46 19.88 1.62 20.44
N SER A 47 20.98 2.16 19.91
CA SER A 47 21.86 3.13 20.58
C SER A 47 21.45 4.59 20.33
N GLY A 48 20.37 4.85 19.60
CA GLY A 48 19.90 6.20 19.26
C GLY A 48 20.66 6.89 18.12
N VAL A 49 21.48 6.15 17.36
CA VAL A 49 22.16 6.69 16.17
C VAL A 49 21.17 6.72 15.01
N LEU A 50 21.05 7.87 14.36
CA LEU A 50 20.24 8.04 13.15
C LEU A 50 20.84 7.19 12.01
N LEU A 51 20.02 6.26 11.48
CA LEU A 51 20.40 5.38 10.38
C LEU A 51 19.81 5.85 9.06
N TYR A 52 18.58 6.34 9.05
CA TYR A 52 17.91 6.78 7.83
C TYR A 52 16.94 7.91 8.16
N GLN A 53 16.85 8.89 7.27
CA GLN A 53 15.91 10.00 7.37
C GLN A 53 15.35 10.30 5.99
N GLY A 54 14.05 10.59 5.91
CA GLY A 54 13.39 10.95 4.65
C GLY A 54 11.93 11.32 4.84
N GLN A 55 11.18 11.30 3.74
CA GLN A 55 9.74 11.55 3.74
C GLN A 55 9.01 10.41 3.06
N LEU A 56 7.86 10.03 3.61
CA LEU A 56 6.90 9.12 3.00
C LEU A 56 5.80 9.96 2.35
N GLU A 57 5.69 9.87 1.04
CA GLU A 57 4.58 10.44 0.28
C GLU A 57 3.53 9.34 0.06
N SER A 58 2.27 9.61 0.42
CA SER A 58 1.16 8.71 0.16
C SER A 58 0.04 9.43 -0.56
N PHE A 59 -0.51 8.78 -1.58
CA PHE A 59 -1.69 9.27 -2.29
C PHE A 59 -2.80 8.22 -2.29
N VAL A 60 -4.03 8.71 -2.41
CA VAL A 60 -5.17 7.90 -2.82
C VAL A 60 -5.68 8.49 -4.12
N PHE A 61 -5.66 7.67 -5.17
CA PHE A 61 -6.26 7.99 -6.47
C PHE A 61 -7.63 7.33 -6.58
N GLN A 62 -8.56 8.01 -7.22
CA GLN A 62 -9.85 7.45 -7.62
C GLN A 62 -9.96 7.44 -9.14
N ASN A 63 -10.20 6.26 -9.71
CA ASN A 63 -10.37 6.11 -11.16
C ASN A 63 -11.81 6.45 -11.60
N ALA A 64 -12.08 6.41 -12.91
CA ALA A 64 -13.39 6.74 -13.47
C ALA A 64 -14.53 5.81 -13.03
N LEU A 65 -14.22 4.62 -12.52
CA LEU A 65 -15.17 3.65 -11.97
C LEU A 65 -15.43 3.86 -10.47
N GLY A 66 -14.71 4.79 -9.83
CA GLY A 66 -14.80 5.06 -8.40
C GLY A 66 -13.94 4.14 -7.54
N GLU A 67 -13.13 3.27 -8.15
CA GLU A 67 -12.19 2.37 -7.47
C GLU A 67 -10.97 3.14 -6.98
N LEU A 68 -10.38 2.66 -5.88
CA LEU A 68 -9.30 3.35 -5.19
C LEU A 68 -7.95 2.67 -5.38
N THR A 69 -6.95 3.48 -5.69
CA THR A 69 -5.53 3.09 -5.75
C THR A 69 -4.75 3.81 -4.67
N PHE A 70 -3.97 3.06 -3.92
CA PHE A 70 -3.24 3.50 -2.74
C PHE A 70 -1.74 3.50 -3.01
N ASP A 71 -1.15 4.68 -3.13
CA ASP A 71 0.25 4.86 -3.53
C ASP A 71 1.14 5.18 -2.32
N LEU A 72 2.42 4.78 -2.42
CA LEU A 72 3.51 5.11 -1.51
C LEU A 72 4.81 5.40 -2.28
N ALA A 73 5.54 6.43 -1.87
CA ALA A 73 6.89 6.71 -2.33
C ALA A 73 7.77 7.23 -1.20
N ILE A 74 9.04 6.81 -1.18
CA ILE A 74 10.06 7.39 -0.31
C ILE A 74 10.78 8.47 -1.09
N ILE A 75 10.75 9.70 -0.57
CA ILE A 75 11.35 10.88 -1.20
C ILE A 75 12.18 11.67 -0.19
N GLY A 76 13.02 12.57 -0.70
CA GLY A 76 13.73 13.54 0.13
C GLY A 76 14.63 12.92 1.19
N SER A 77 15.21 11.74 0.93
CA SER A 77 16.09 11.08 1.91
C SER A 77 17.42 11.84 2.06
N GLU A 78 17.94 11.89 3.28
CA GLU A 78 19.21 12.56 3.57
C GLU A 78 20.39 11.71 3.11
N ALA A 79 21.31 12.28 2.32
CA ALA A 79 22.49 11.57 1.85
C ALA A 79 23.52 11.35 2.96
N GLY A 80 24.25 10.22 2.89
CA GLY A 80 25.40 9.95 3.77
C GLY A 80 25.08 9.24 5.09
N LEU A 81 23.82 8.90 5.36
CA LEU A 81 23.45 8.04 6.48
C LEU A 81 23.71 6.55 6.14
N ASN A 82 23.87 5.73 7.18
CA ASN A 82 24.30 4.32 7.04
C ASN A 82 23.17 3.32 6.80
N GLY A 83 21.92 3.76 6.89
CA GLY A 83 20.74 2.93 6.69
C GLY A 83 20.47 2.68 5.21
N VAL A 84 19.88 1.51 4.94
CA VAL A 84 19.45 1.09 3.61
C VAL A 84 18.07 0.46 3.76
N ILE A 85 17.06 0.99 3.06
CA ILE A 85 15.69 0.43 3.12
C ILE A 85 15.66 -0.85 2.30
N GLY A 86 15.24 -1.96 2.93
CA GLY A 86 15.13 -3.27 2.29
C GLY A 86 13.71 -3.65 1.91
N GLU A 87 12.72 -3.15 2.65
CA GLU A 87 11.31 -3.48 2.46
C GLU A 87 10.42 -2.28 2.82
N VAL A 88 9.36 -2.10 2.05
CA VAL A 88 8.26 -1.18 2.36
C VAL A 88 6.98 -2.01 2.42
N ALA A 89 6.20 -1.86 3.48
CA ALA A 89 4.94 -2.58 3.64
C ALA A 89 3.78 -1.64 3.88
N ARG A 90 2.57 -2.06 3.53
CA ARG A 90 1.32 -1.34 3.81
C ARG A 90 0.25 -2.32 4.33
N SER A 91 -0.52 -1.91 5.32
CA SER A 91 -1.60 -2.71 5.94
C SER A 91 -2.99 -2.13 5.67
N GLY A 92 -4.03 -2.89 6.03
CA GLY A 92 -5.43 -2.49 5.86
C GLY A 92 -6.09 -3.06 4.59
N PHE A 93 -5.48 -4.06 3.96
CA PHE A 93 -5.98 -4.64 2.70
C PHE A 93 -6.77 -5.94 2.90
N ALA A 94 -7.08 -6.33 4.14
CA ALA A 94 -7.81 -7.56 4.41
C ALA A 94 -9.19 -7.56 3.71
N GLY A 95 -9.50 -8.63 2.98
CA GLY A 95 -10.78 -8.80 2.30
C GLY A 95 -10.92 -8.08 0.95
N TRP A 96 -9.90 -7.35 0.50
CA TRP A 96 -9.92 -6.65 -0.79
C TRP A 96 -9.20 -7.43 -1.88
N VAL A 97 -9.73 -7.38 -3.11
CA VAL A 97 -8.93 -7.76 -4.28
C VAL A 97 -7.87 -6.67 -4.45
N THR A 98 -6.62 -7.07 -4.63
CA THR A 98 -5.52 -6.13 -4.71
C THR A 98 -4.67 -6.45 -5.91
N ASP A 99 -4.49 -5.45 -6.74
CA ASP A 99 -3.50 -5.42 -7.81
C ASP A 99 -2.35 -4.50 -7.38
N VAL A 100 -1.11 -4.98 -7.45
CA VAL A 100 0.07 -4.22 -7.01
C VAL A 100 1.13 -4.14 -8.10
N ASP A 101 1.77 -2.97 -8.19
CA ASP A 101 2.95 -2.74 -9.01
C ASP A 101 3.64 -1.44 -8.57
N TRP A 102 4.52 -0.89 -9.39
CA TRP A 102 5.03 0.47 -9.28
C TRP A 102 4.88 1.25 -10.60
N ARG A 103 4.89 2.58 -10.52
CA ARG A 103 4.70 3.47 -11.66
C ARG A 103 6.02 3.76 -12.38
N ALA A 104 6.11 3.36 -13.65
CA ALA A 104 7.27 3.62 -14.51
C ALA A 104 7.35 5.07 -15.00
N ASP A 105 6.20 5.74 -15.08
CA ASP A 105 6.04 7.13 -15.46
C ASP A 105 6.14 8.13 -14.28
N ALA A 106 6.13 7.64 -13.04
CA ALA A 106 6.35 8.47 -11.85
C ALA A 106 7.84 8.72 -11.57
N LEU A 107 8.15 9.80 -10.86
CA LEU A 107 9.52 10.09 -10.41
C LEU A 107 10.03 9.00 -9.43
N GLY A 108 11.35 8.95 -9.24
CA GLY A 108 12.00 7.99 -8.37
C GLY A 108 13.18 7.30 -9.05
N MET A 109 14.09 6.74 -8.25
CA MET A 109 15.25 6.00 -8.78
C MET A 109 15.13 4.50 -8.57
N LYS A 110 14.57 4.07 -7.43
CA LYS A 110 14.54 2.66 -7.02
C LYS A 110 13.16 2.06 -7.14
N SER A 111 13.03 1.03 -7.97
CA SER A 111 11.85 0.20 -8.09
C SER A 111 12.02 -1.11 -7.30
N PRO A 112 10.97 -1.62 -6.63
CA PRO A 112 10.99 -2.97 -6.12
C PRO A 112 10.96 -3.98 -7.29
N ASP A 113 11.53 -5.15 -7.09
CA ASP A 113 11.49 -6.26 -8.07
C ASP A 113 10.31 -7.20 -7.79
N SER A 114 9.82 -7.21 -6.55
CA SER A 114 8.69 -8.05 -6.17
C SER A 114 7.77 -7.37 -5.17
N ALA A 115 6.54 -7.88 -5.16
CA ALA A 115 5.56 -7.62 -4.12
C ALA A 115 5.01 -8.94 -3.57
N SER A 116 4.68 -8.95 -2.29
CA SER A 116 4.05 -10.11 -1.63
C SER A 116 2.95 -9.68 -0.68
N ARG A 117 2.07 -10.62 -0.36
CA ARG A 117 0.92 -10.37 0.51
C ARG A 117 0.92 -11.39 1.64
N SER A 118 0.73 -10.90 2.86
CA SER A 118 0.63 -11.73 4.05
C SER A 118 -0.46 -12.80 3.90
N THR A 119 -0.31 -13.93 4.59
CA THR A 119 -1.29 -15.03 4.57
C THR A 119 -2.68 -14.59 5.02
N GLY A 120 -2.77 -13.62 5.94
CA GLY A 120 -4.05 -13.02 6.36
C GLY A 120 -4.64 -12.03 5.36
N GLY A 121 -3.93 -11.72 4.27
CA GLY A 121 -4.37 -10.78 3.24
C GLY A 121 -4.29 -9.30 3.61
N ASP A 122 -3.93 -8.97 4.85
CA ASP A 122 -3.95 -7.61 5.37
C ASP A 122 -2.77 -6.75 4.92
N LYS A 123 -1.57 -7.32 4.94
CA LYS A 123 -0.32 -6.63 4.63
C LYS A 123 0.16 -6.94 3.22
N LEU A 124 0.58 -5.89 2.51
CA LEU A 124 1.30 -5.91 1.25
C LEU A 124 2.74 -5.50 1.54
N PHE A 125 3.70 -6.13 0.87
CA PHE A 125 5.13 -5.88 1.01
C PHE A 125 5.70 -5.65 -0.38
N TRP A 126 6.47 -4.58 -0.57
CA TRP A 126 7.34 -4.36 -1.72
C TRP A 126 8.77 -4.55 -1.25
N SER A 127 9.50 -5.43 -1.92
CA SER A 127 10.83 -5.83 -1.51
C SER A 127 11.79 -5.97 -2.68
N GLY A 128 13.07 -5.91 -2.32
CA GLY A 128 14.16 -5.92 -3.28
C GLY A 128 14.41 -7.28 -3.95
N PRO A 129 15.33 -7.32 -4.94
CA PRO A 129 16.29 -6.25 -5.26
C PRO A 129 15.66 -4.93 -5.70
N TRP A 130 16.23 -3.79 -5.28
CA TRP A 130 15.69 -2.48 -5.63
C TRP A 130 16.43 -1.94 -6.87
N SER A 131 15.84 -2.10 -8.05
CA SER A 131 16.49 -1.87 -9.35
C SER A 131 17.87 -2.55 -9.43
N GLY A 132 17.95 -3.81 -8.98
CA GLY A 132 19.18 -4.61 -8.97
C GLY A 132 20.17 -4.29 -7.84
N THR A 133 19.80 -3.43 -6.89
CA THR A 133 20.63 -3.11 -5.72
C THR A 133 20.06 -3.68 -4.41
N ALA A 134 20.85 -3.65 -3.33
CA ALA A 134 20.46 -4.23 -2.05
C ALA A 134 19.28 -3.53 -1.36
N GLY A 135 18.96 -2.29 -1.77
CA GLY A 135 17.97 -1.45 -1.12
C GLY A 135 17.91 -0.04 -1.67
N ILE A 136 17.16 0.82 -1.00
CA ILE A 136 17.16 2.26 -1.23
C ILE A 136 18.18 2.86 -0.26
N PHE A 137 19.29 3.37 -0.78
CA PHE A 137 20.33 4.00 0.03
C PHE A 137 19.89 5.41 0.46
N SER A 138 20.56 5.92 1.48
CA SER A 138 20.39 7.29 1.97
C SER A 138 20.79 8.29 0.89
N GLY A 139 19.90 9.24 0.55
CA GLY A 139 20.03 10.16 -0.58
C GLY A 139 19.33 9.70 -1.87
N GLU A 140 18.75 8.50 -1.89
CA GLU A 140 17.97 7.97 -3.02
C GLU A 140 16.45 8.01 -2.76
N SER A 141 15.66 7.94 -3.83
CA SER A 141 14.20 7.90 -3.77
C SER A 141 13.65 6.62 -4.40
N SER A 142 12.47 6.18 -3.95
CA SER A 142 11.75 5.07 -4.57
C SER A 142 10.90 5.57 -5.74
N ARG A 143 10.59 4.68 -6.68
CA ARG A 143 9.43 4.81 -7.56
C ARG A 143 8.16 4.72 -6.72
N MET A 144 7.07 5.26 -7.24
CA MET A 144 5.78 5.21 -6.57
C MET A 144 5.19 3.80 -6.69
N MET A 145 5.12 3.11 -5.56
CA MET A 145 4.52 1.79 -5.42
C MET A 145 3.03 1.96 -5.20
N PHE A 146 2.20 1.09 -5.75
CA PHE A 146 0.74 1.22 -5.58
C PHE A 146 0.06 -0.11 -5.32
N ALA A 147 -1.11 0.00 -4.68
CA ALA A 147 -2.07 -1.06 -4.51
C ALA A 147 -3.46 -0.60 -4.97
N SER A 148 -3.92 -1.09 -6.10
CA SER A 148 -5.26 -0.86 -6.65
C SER A 148 -6.24 -1.85 -6.02
N THR A 149 -7.43 -1.36 -5.66
CA THR A 149 -8.48 -2.16 -5.00
C THR A 149 -9.84 -1.88 -5.61
N ASP A 150 -10.79 -2.78 -5.40
CA ASP A 150 -12.21 -2.60 -5.70
C ASP A 150 -12.97 -1.80 -4.62
N ALA A 151 -12.26 -1.21 -3.65
CA ALA A 151 -12.86 -0.35 -2.64
C ALA A 151 -13.34 0.97 -3.25
N SER A 152 -14.51 1.43 -2.80
CA SER A 152 -15.09 2.74 -3.18
C SER A 152 -14.99 3.78 -2.07
N ALA A 153 -14.49 3.39 -0.89
CA ALA A 153 -14.29 4.26 0.26
C ALA A 153 -12.95 3.93 0.93
N PHE A 154 -12.36 4.94 1.54
CA PHE A 154 -11.19 4.81 2.39
C PHE A 154 -11.40 5.57 3.69
N GLN A 155 -10.59 5.24 4.69
CA GLN A 155 -10.48 6.00 5.92
C GLN A 155 -9.03 6.48 6.05
N THR A 156 -8.85 7.74 6.44
CA THR A 156 -7.53 8.29 6.76
C THR A 156 -7.03 7.68 8.07
N ASN A 157 -5.71 7.44 8.16
CA ASN A 157 -5.05 6.92 9.36
C ASN A 157 -5.63 5.60 9.87
N SER A 158 -6.14 4.75 8.97
CA SER A 158 -6.66 3.40 9.31
C SER A 158 -5.71 2.27 8.94
N GLY A 159 -4.69 2.55 8.11
CA GLY A 159 -3.61 1.63 7.78
C GLY A 159 -2.27 2.13 8.31
N LEU A 160 -1.28 1.25 8.25
CA LEU A 160 0.12 1.56 8.55
C LEU A 160 0.97 1.29 7.32
N ALA A 161 1.84 2.24 6.99
CA ALA A 161 3.00 2.03 6.14
C ALA A 161 4.22 1.74 7.03
N ARG A 162 4.88 0.62 6.81
CA ARG A 162 6.12 0.24 7.51
C ARG A 162 7.30 0.35 6.57
N ILE A 163 8.34 1.03 7.01
CA ILE A 163 9.61 1.12 6.29
C ILE A 163 10.65 0.36 7.12
N THR A 164 11.25 -0.67 6.53
CA THR A 164 12.20 -1.55 7.22
C THR A 164 13.58 -1.45 6.58
N LEU A 165 14.60 -1.19 7.38
CA LEU A 165 15.99 -1.23 6.96
C LEU A 165 16.47 -2.68 6.77
N THR A 166 17.49 -2.88 5.95
CA THR A 166 18.13 -4.20 5.75
C THR A 166 18.72 -4.77 7.04
N THR A 167 18.98 -3.93 8.03
CA THR A 167 19.46 -4.27 9.38
C THR A 167 18.32 -4.63 10.35
N GLY A 168 17.07 -4.41 9.97
CA GLY A 168 15.87 -4.83 10.72
C GLY A 168 15.19 -3.73 11.54
N GLU A 169 15.81 -2.56 11.70
CA GLU A 169 15.15 -1.38 12.28
C GLU A 169 14.03 -0.90 11.36
N PHE A 170 12.96 -0.36 11.95
CA PHE A 170 11.79 0.07 11.19
C PHE A 170 11.10 1.28 11.83
N ILE A 171 10.23 1.90 11.05
CA ILE A 171 9.27 2.90 11.49
C ILE A 171 7.89 2.57 10.90
N ASP A 172 6.84 2.87 11.67
CA ASP A 172 5.44 2.79 11.23
C ASP A 172 4.85 4.19 11.11
N ILE A 173 4.16 4.45 10.01
CA ILE A 173 3.52 5.73 9.69
C ILE A 173 2.05 5.45 9.37
N GLU A 174 1.12 6.18 9.99
CA GLU A 174 -0.30 6.06 9.71
C GLU A 174 -0.61 6.55 8.29
N VAL A 175 -1.37 5.78 7.53
CA VAL A 175 -1.76 6.11 6.16
C VAL A 175 -3.23 5.75 5.92
N ALA A 176 -3.79 6.24 4.82
CA ALA A 176 -5.12 5.83 4.38
C ALA A 176 -5.18 4.34 4.00
N ALA A 177 -6.29 3.67 4.30
CA ALA A 177 -6.57 2.30 3.88
C ALA A 177 -8.04 2.12 3.44
N PRO A 178 -8.33 1.13 2.58
CA PRO A 178 -9.68 0.88 2.09
C PRO A 178 -10.62 0.42 3.20
N VAL A 179 -11.88 0.87 3.15
CA VAL A 179 -12.93 0.49 4.10
C VAL A 179 -14.20 0.04 3.39
N PRO A 180 -14.99 -0.87 3.97
CA PRO A 180 -16.25 -1.29 3.36
C PRO A 180 -17.16 -0.08 3.13
N ALA A 181 -17.89 -0.09 2.01
CA ALA A 181 -18.85 0.97 1.73
C ALA A 181 -19.87 1.09 2.89
N PRO A 182 -20.23 2.31 3.34
CA PRO A 182 -21.08 2.53 4.52
C PRO A 182 -22.42 1.76 4.54
N GLY A 183 -22.91 1.31 3.38
CA GLY A 183 -24.14 0.50 3.26
C GLY A 183 -24.00 -1.00 3.55
N ALA A 184 -22.79 -1.58 3.49
CA ALA A 184 -22.60 -3.02 3.65
C ALA A 184 -22.90 -3.49 5.09
N LEU A 185 -22.67 -2.64 6.09
CA LEU A 185 -22.93 -2.96 7.50
C LEU A 185 -24.42 -2.87 7.88
N ALA A 186 -25.21 -2.08 7.15
CA ALA A 186 -26.62 -1.88 7.46
C ALA A 186 -27.49 -3.12 7.17
N LEU A 187 -27.08 -3.97 6.22
CA LEU A 187 -27.85 -5.16 5.82
C LEU A 187 -27.78 -6.32 6.82
N ILE A 188 -26.74 -6.40 7.64
CA ILE A 188 -26.61 -7.44 8.68
C ILE A 188 -27.55 -7.14 9.86
N GLY A 189 -27.83 -5.86 10.15
CA GLY A 189 -28.69 -5.45 11.25
C GLY A 189 -30.18 -5.76 11.07
N LEU A 190 -30.66 -5.90 9.83
CA LEU A 190 -32.09 -6.10 9.53
C LEU A 190 -32.55 -7.57 9.59
N ALA A 191 -31.64 -8.54 9.57
CA ALA A 191 -31.99 -9.96 9.66
C ALA A 191 -32.38 -10.42 11.08
N GLY A 192 -32.09 -9.62 12.12
CA GLY A 192 -32.33 -9.98 13.53
C GLY A 192 -33.74 -9.70 14.08
N CYS A 193 -34.62 -9.02 13.32
CA CYS A 193 -35.90 -8.52 13.84
C CYS A 193 -37.14 -9.31 13.37
N VAL A 194 -37.00 -10.57 12.95
CA VAL A 194 -38.15 -11.42 12.61
C VAL A 194 -38.21 -12.63 13.54
N GLY A 195 -39.01 -12.51 14.60
CA GLY A 195 -39.70 -13.67 15.17
C GLY A 195 -39.51 -13.92 16.66
N THR A 196 -40.35 -13.30 17.49
CA THR A 196 -40.86 -13.93 18.73
C THR A 196 -42.27 -13.42 19.07
N ARG A 197 -43.27 -13.72 18.23
CA ARG A 197 -44.69 -13.56 18.62
C ARG A 197 -45.21 -14.88 19.21
N ARG A 198 -44.86 -15.16 20.47
CA ARG A 198 -45.34 -16.35 21.19
C ARG A 198 -46.79 -16.12 21.65
N ARG A 199 -47.75 -16.75 20.96
CA ARG A 199 -49.17 -16.79 21.37
C ARG A 199 -49.30 -17.61 22.67
N ARG A 200 -49.85 -17.01 23.72
CA ARG A 200 -50.37 -17.71 24.91
C ARG A 200 -51.67 -18.43 24.52
N ARG A 201 -51.84 -19.68 24.94
CA ARG A 201 -53.14 -20.37 24.94
C ARG A 201 -53.60 -20.54 26.39
N CYS A 202 -54.90 -20.30 26.58
CA CYS A 202 -55.67 -20.58 27.79
C CYS A 202 -55.85 -22.09 28.00
#